data_AF-A0A6P0JNJ0-F1
#
_entry.id   AF-A0A6P0JNJ0-F1
#
_cell.length_a   1.000
_cell.length_b   1.000
_cell.length_c   1.000
_cell.angle_alpha   90.00
_cell.angle_beta   90.00
_cell.angle_gamma   90.00
#
_symmetry.space_group_name_H-M   'P 1'
#
loop_
_entity.id
_entity.type
_entity.pdbx_description
1 polymer ?
#
loop_
_entity_poly.entity_id
_entity_poly.type
_entity_poly.pdbx_seq_one_letter_code
_entity_poly.pdbx_strand_id
1 'polypeptide(L)'
;MAEVDEISTDPEPWGRNWPHQFDSYKATAGDEFYGGSSAMPASKLDHQPWLRRLYAGYAFSIDYREARGHAYMLYDQGVTERVTQKQQAGACLHCHASTNVLYHKVGREAMGLPADDASLAAALDMDAVIRGFQEVSTMKYQDVLGMLKSMPDGTPDENDPVVPQPPVGGFTSEFAGQPVPDGHPSLIAGEAHPVSCIDCHNPETMALRVTRPGFILGVAAFAESDEPVPHLPSVERWRRGDRDERYDPNKDATRQEMRSYVCGQCHVEYYCATGDTLEFPWGQGLKMEQAEAHWNDKQFPDGTEFYDYKHGETGAEVLKVQHPEFELWSQGVHAAAGVD
;
A
#
# COMPACT_ATOMS: atom_id res chain seq x y z
N MET A 1 -18.84 8.08 -22.76
CA MET A 1 -17.88 7.84 -21.67
C MET A 1 -18.18 6.45 -21.15
N ALA A 2 -17.16 5.65 -20.83
CA ALA A 2 -17.36 4.42 -20.09
C ALA A 2 -17.88 4.75 -18.70
N GLU A 3 -18.77 3.93 -18.16
CA GLU A 3 -19.21 4.08 -16.77
C GLU A 3 -18.11 3.56 -15.85
N VAL A 4 -17.82 4.32 -14.78
CA VAL A 4 -16.90 3.96 -13.70
C VAL A 4 -17.53 4.37 -12.37
N ASP A 5 -17.30 3.57 -11.34
CA ASP A 5 -17.90 3.68 -10.00
C ASP A 5 -16.96 3.15 -8.91
N GLU A 6 -17.48 2.92 -7.70
CA GLU A 6 -16.67 2.51 -6.55
C GLU A 6 -16.20 1.05 -6.56
N ILE A 7 -16.63 0.24 -7.54
CA ILE A 7 -16.10 -1.11 -7.77
C ILE A 7 -15.19 -1.20 -8.99
N SER A 8 -15.01 -0.11 -9.74
CA SER A 8 -14.24 -0.05 -10.98
C SER A 8 -12.73 -0.04 -10.71
N THR A 9 -12.19 -1.17 -10.25
CA THR A 9 -10.74 -1.33 -9.96
C THR A 9 -9.91 -1.65 -11.20
N ASP A 10 -10.51 -2.23 -12.25
CA ASP A 10 -9.86 -2.36 -13.55
C ASP A 10 -9.61 -0.96 -14.14
N PRO A 11 -8.35 -0.59 -14.46
CA PRO A 11 -8.05 0.69 -15.09
C PRO A 11 -8.50 0.80 -16.57
N GLU A 12 -8.89 -0.26 -17.27
CA GLU A 12 -9.24 -0.20 -18.70
C GLU A 12 -10.46 0.71 -19.00
N PRO A 13 -11.61 0.61 -18.29
CA PRO A 13 -12.73 1.56 -18.46
C PRO A 13 -12.32 3.02 -18.24
N TRP A 14 -11.44 3.28 -17.27
CA TRP A 14 -10.92 4.63 -17.01
C TRP A 14 -10.14 5.16 -18.22
N GLY A 15 -9.36 4.30 -18.88
CA GLY A 15 -8.60 4.66 -20.09
C GLY A 15 -9.46 5.10 -21.27
N ARG A 16 -10.72 4.63 -21.35
CA ARG A 16 -11.68 5.08 -22.37
C ARG A 16 -12.11 6.55 -22.14
N ASN A 17 -12.07 7.01 -20.90
CA ASN A 17 -12.42 8.38 -20.50
C ASN A 17 -11.21 9.31 -20.41
N TRP A 18 -10.05 8.80 -19.97
CA TRP A 18 -8.81 9.56 -19.72
C TRP A 18 -7.58 8.89 -20.38
N PRO A 19 -7.53 8.85 -21.73
CA PRO A 19 -6.54 8.05 -22.46
C PRO A 19 -5.09 8.48 -22.22
N HIS A 20 -4.82 9.78 -22.08
CA HIS A 20 -3.46 10.28 -21.84
C HIS A 20 -2.92 9.88 -20.45
N GLN A 21 -3.79 9.92 -19.43
CA GLN A 21 -3.46 9.50 -18.08
C GLN A 21 -3.24 7.99 -18.04
N PHE A 22 -4.11 7.23 -18.71
CA PHE A 22 -3.98 5.77 -18.80
C PHE A 22 -2.72 5.34 -19.56
N ASP A 23 -2.34 6.02 -20.64
CA ASP A 23 -1.06 5.78 -21.33
C ASP A 23 0.14 6.07 -20.41
N SER A 24 0.06 7.13 -19.60
CA SER A 24 1.10 7.46 -18.61
C SER A 24 1.18 6.41 -17.49
N TYR A 25 0.04 5.87 -17.05
CA TYR A 25 -0.03 4.77 -16.10
C TYR A 25 0.62 3.50 -16.67
N LYS A 26 0.28 3.11 -17.90
CA LYS A 26 0.91 1.96 -18.58
C LYS A 26 2.42 2.15 -18.77
N ALA A 27 2.88 3.38 -19.00
CA ALA A 27 4.31 3.67 -19.13
C ALA A 27 5.13 3.35 -17.87
N THR A 28 4.48 3.18 -16.70
CA THR A 28 5.17 2.69 -15.49
C THR A 28 5.67 1.25 -15.63
N ALA A 29 5.12 0.46 -16.56
CA ALA A 29 5.68 -0.84 -16.93
C ALA A 29 7.08 -0.73 -17.58
N GLY A 30 7.51 0.46 -18.01
CA GLY A 30 8.75 0.64 -18.72
C GLY A 30 8.74 0.01 -20.12
N ASP A 31 9.93 -0.16 -20.70
CA ASP A 31 10.12 -0.83 -21.98
C ASP A 31 10.69 -2.24 -21.81
N GLU A 32 10.35 -3.20 -22.66
CA GLU A 32 10.85 -4.59 -22.53
C GLU A 32 12.38 -4.72 -22.64
N PHE A 33 13.08 -3.67 -23.13
CA PHE A 33 14.46 -3.75 -23.61
C PHE A 33 15.52 -2.99 -22.79
N TYR A 34 15.17 -1.92 -22.06
CA TYR A 34 16.17 -1.02 -21.44
C TYR A 34 16.21 -1.06 -19.91
N GLY A 35 15.56 -2.04 -19.27
CA GLY A 35 15.93 -2.55 -17.94
C GLY A 35 15.76 -1.60 -16.74
N GLY A 36 15.24 -0.38 -16.93
CA GLY A 36 15.12 0.64 -15.89
C GLY A 36 13.83 0.64 -15.08
N SER A 37 12.84 -0.18 -15.45
CA SER A 37 11.53 -0.29 -14.76
C SER A 37 10.70 -1.53 -15.15
N SER A 38 11.14 -2.28 -16.17
CA SER A 38 10.42 -3.40 -16.78
C SER A 38 10.97 -4.78 -16.44
N ALA A 39 12.27 -4.90 -16.20
CA ALA A 39 12.90 -6.15 -15.79
C ALA A 39 12.70 -6.38 -14.29
N MET A 40 12.68 -7.64 -13.86
CA MET A 40 12.73 -7.96 -12.44
C MET A 40 14.07 -7.44 -11.90
N PRO A 41 14.10 -6.48 -10.95
CA PRO A 41 15.36 -5.87 -10.57
C PRO A 41 16.25 -6.86 -9.81
N ALA A 42 17.57 -6.66 -9.91
CA ALA A 42 18.54 -7.43 -9.16
C ALA A 42 18.30 -7.28 -7.65
N SER A 43 18.61 -8.33 -6.89
CA SER A 43 18.53 -8.26 -5.44
C SER A 43 19.64 -7.35 -4.92
N LYS A 44 19.27 -6.36 -4.09
CA LYS A 44 20.21 -5.52 -3.32
C LYS A 44 21.16 -6.39 -2.50
N LEU A 45 20.70 -7.57 -2.07
CA LEU A 45 21.47 -8.52 -1.29
C LEU A 45 22.70 -9.08 -2.03
N ASP A 46 22.71 -9.06 -3.35
CA ASP A 46 23.81 -9.61 -4.16
C ASP A 46 24.93 -8.58 -4.34
N HIS A 47 24.60 -7.29 -4.35
CA HIS A 47 25.57 -6.19 -4.41
C HIS A 47 25.95 -5.63 -3.03
N GLN A 48 25.09 -5.81 -2.03
CA GLN A 48 25.27 -5.38 -0.66
C GLN A 48 25.12 -6.58 0.30
N PRO A 49 26.08 -7.53 0.32
CA PRO A 49 25.95 -8.79 1.05
C PRO A 49 25.79 -8.62 2.57
N TRP A 50 26.20 -7.48 3.12
CA TRP A 50 25.99 -7.13 4.52
C TRP A 50 24.50 -7.02 4.90
N LEU A 51 23.61 -6.74 3.94
CA LEU A 51 22.16 -6.70 4.16
C LEU A 51 21.60 -8.09 4.54
N ARG A 52 22.14 -9.18 3.99
CA ARG A 52 21.73 -10.54 4.39
C ARG A 52 22.03 -10.80 5.86
N ARG A 53 23.18 -10.28 6.32
CA ARG A 53 23.57 -10.35 7.72
C ARG A 53 22.72 -9.44 8.60
N LEU A 54 22.51 -8.18 8.19
CA LEU A 54 21.66 -7.22 8.92
C LEU A 54 20.24 -7.77 9.17
N TYR A 55 19.66 -8.43 8.16
CA TYR A 55 18.33 -9.00 8.23
C TYR A 55 18.31 -10.47 8.64
N ALA A 56 19.38 -10.98 9.25
CA ALA A 56 19.43 -12.38 9.68
C ALA A 56 18.21 -12.73 10.54
N GLY A 57 17.48 -13.79 10.16
CA GLY A 57 16.25 -14.21 10.82
C GLY A 57 14.97 -13.54 10.30
N TYR A 58 15.08 -12.55 9.40
CA TYR A 58 13.94 -11.83 8.83
C TYR A 58 13.80 -12.07 7.32
N ALA A 59 12.59 -11.95 6.78
CA ALA A 59 12.29 -12.28 5.37
C ALA A 59 13.12 -11.46 4.37
N PHE A 60 13.52 -10.23 4.72
CA PHE A 60 14.37 -9.39 3.86
C PHE A 60 15.80 -9.94 3.67
N SER A 61 16.26 -10.92 4.45
CA SER A 61 17.52 -11.63 4.18
C SER A 61 17.42 -12.65 3.03
N ILE A 62 16.19 -12.99 2.62
CA ILE A 62 15.89 -13.95 1.54
C ILE A 62 15.93 -13.21 0.20
N ASP A 63 15.07 -12.20 0.04
CA ASP A 63 14.90 -11.44 -1.20
C ASP A 63 14.57 -9.97 -0.91
N TYR A 64 15.36 -9.06 -1.49
CA TYR A 64 15.16 -7.62 -1.37
C TYR A 64 15.71 -6.94 -2.62
N ARG A 65 14.80 -6.51 -3.51
CA ARG A 65 15.13 -6.00 -4.85
C ARG A 65 14.96 -4.49 -4.92
N GLU A 66 15.54 -3.88 -5.95
CA GLU A 66 15.19 -2.50 -6.29
C GLU A 66 13.71 -2.38 -6.66
N ALA A 67 13.12 -1.22 -6.37
CA ALA A 67 11.74 -0.94 -6.75
C ALA A 67 11.65 -0.70 -8.26
N ARG A 68 10.47 -0.98 -8.83
CA ARG A 68 10.12 -0.66 -10.22
C ARG A 68 8.70 -0.12 -10.30
N GLY A 69 8.21 0.17 -11.51
CA GLY A 69 6.98 0.92 -11.67
C GLY A 69 5.71 0.20 -11.19
N HIS A 70 4.70 1.02 -10.90
CA HIS A 70 3.44 0.63 -10.26
C HIS A 70 2.70 -0.52 -10.97
N ALA A 71 2.79 -0.57 -12.30
CA ALA A 71 2.25 -1.65 -13.12
C ALA A 71 2.60 -3.07 -12.62
N TYR A 72 3.74 -3.25 -11.94
CA TYR A 72 4.21 -4.56 -11.48
C TYR A 72 4.11 -4.78 -9.97
N MET A 73 3.63 -3.82 -9.18
CA MET A 73 3.72 -3.90 -7.72
C MET A 73 3.00 -5.13 -7.13
N LEU A 74 1.84 -5.53 -7.68
CA LEU A 74 1.09 -6.71 -7.25
C LEU A 74 1.82 -7.99 -7.67
N TYR A 75 2.31 -8.00 -8.91
CA TYR A 75 3.07 -9.10 -9.44
C TYR A 75 4.33 -9.36 -8.59
N ASP A 76 5.13 -8.32 -8.35
CA ASP A 76 6.38 -8.39 -7.58
C ASP A 76 6.12 -8.88 -6.15
N GLN A 77 5.02 -8.43 -5.55
CA GLN A 77 4.60 -8.85 -4.23
C GLN A 77 4.24 -10.34 -4.16
N GLY A 78 3.62 -10.90 -5.20
CA GLY A 78 3.27 -12.33 -5.20
C GLY A 78 4.40 -13.27 -5.66
N VAL A 79 5.46 -12.76 -6.31
CA VAL A 79 6.61 -13.60 -6.73
C VAL A 79 7.84 -13.45 -5.84
N THR A 80 7.93 -12.41 -5.00
CA THR A 80 9.07 -12.25 -4.10
C THR A 80 9.22 -13.44 -3.16
N GLU A 81 10.47 -13.87 -2.94
CA GLU A 81 10.74 -15.02 -2.08
C GLU A 81 10.37 -14.75 -0.61
N ARG A 82 10.18 -13.48 -0.23
CA ARG A 82 9.64 -13.11 1.09
C ARG A 82 8.24 -13.66 1.34
N VAL A 83 7.44 -13.81 0.29
CA VAL A 83 6.06 -14.32 0.36
C VAL A 83 5.99 -15.81 -0.02
N THR A 84 6.79 -16.24 -0.99
CA THR A 84 6.73 -17.63 -1.46
C THR A 84 7.42 -18.62 -0.51
N GLN A 85 8.40 -18.17 0.29
CA GLN A 85 9.14 -19.03 1.23
C GLN A 85 8.76 -18.80 2.70
N LYS A 86 8.10 -17.69 3.03
CA LYS A 86 7.68 -17.34 4.39
C LYS A 86 6.25 -16.85 4.35
N GLN A 87 5.46 -17.27 5.34
CA GLN A 87 4.12 -16.71 5.48
C GLN A 87 4.21 -15.21 5.78
N GLN A 88 3.42 -14.41 5.08
CA GLN A 88 3.27 -12.97 5.29
C GLN A 88 1.82 -12.63 5.63
N ALA A 89 1.60 -11.41 6.09
CA ALA A 89 0.27 -10.90 6.44
C ALA A 89 -0.51 -10.44 5.21
N GLY A 90 -1.85 -10.45 5.32
CA GLY A 90 -2.78 -9.89 4.35
C GLY A 90 -2.56 -8.38 4.15
N ALA A 91 -2.08 -7.71 5.19
CA ALA A 91 -1.61 -6.32 5.14
C ALA A 91 -0.59 -6.05 4.02
N CYS A 92 0.18 -7.03 3.55
CA CYS A 92 1.09 -6.84 2.43
C CYS A 92 0.38 -6.50 1.10
N LEU A 93 -0.94 -6.67 0.99
CA LEU A 93 -1.71 -6.22 -0.18
C LEU A 93 -2.12 -4.75 -0.08
N HIS A 94 -2.04 -4.14 1.11
CA HIS A 94 -2.51 -2.78 1.39
C HIS A 94 -1.90 -1.71 0.47
N CYS A 95 -0.65 -1.90 0.06
CA CYS A 95 0.05 -0.96 -0.83
C CYS A 95 0.33 -1.54 -2.22
N HIS A 96 -0.09 -2.77 -2.48
CA HIS A 96 0.30 -3.54 -3.67
C HIS A 96 -0.87 -3.90 -4.58
N ALA A 97 -2.12 -3.71 -4.13
CA ALA A 97 -3.31 -4.00 -4.91
C ALA A 97 -4.36 -2.91 -4.73
N SER A 98 -5.32 -2.83 -5.65
CA SER A 98 -6.55 -2.07 -5.45
C SER A 98 -7.47 -2.80 -4.46
N THR A 99 -7.34 -2.51 -3.16
CA THR A 99 -8.02 -3.28 -2.09
C THR A 99 -9.32 -2.65 -1.60
N ASN A 100 -9.72 -1.49 -2.14
CA ASN A 100 -10.83 -0.71 -1.59
C ASN A 100 -12.14 -1.49 -1.59
N VAL A 101 -12.44 -2.20 -2.68
CA VAL A 101 -13.65 -3.02 -2.79
C VAL A 101 -13.65 -4.16 -1.78
N LEU A 102 -12.51 -4.86 -1.63
CA LEU A 102 -12.35 -5.93 -0.65
C LEU A 102 -12.59 -5.42 0.76
N TYR A 103 -11.91 -4.35 1.15
CA TYR A 103 -12.03 -3.78 2.48
C TYR A 103 -13.43 -3.24 2.74
N HIS A 104 -14.03 -2.56 1.75
CA HIS A 104 -15.40 -2.08 1.83
C HIS A 104 -16.37 -3.23 2.07
N LYS A 105 -16.28 -4.31 1.28
CA LYS A 105 -17.14 -5.50 1.43
C LYS A 105 -17.01 -6.15 2.79
N VAL A 106 -15.78 -6.51 3.18
CA VAL A 106 -15.54 -7.19 4.47
C VAL A 106 -16.00 -6.34 5.64
N GLY A 107 -15.75 -5.03 5.58
CA GLY A 107 -16.20 -4.12 6.64
C GLY A 107 -17.71 -3.98 6.73
N ARG A 108 -18.40 -3.84 5.59
CA ARG A 108 -19.87 -3.81 5.55
C ARG A 108 -20.46 -5.09 6.12
N GLU A 109 -19.94 -6.24 5.74
CA GLU A 109 -20.35 -7.54 6.28
C GLU A 109 -20.15 -7.59 7.81
N ALA A 110 -18.98 -7.16 8.30
CA ALA A 110 -18.69 -7.09 9.73
C ALA A 110 -19.59 -6.10 10.49
N MET A 111 -20.10 -5.06 9.81
CA MET A 111 -21.02 -4.06 10.35
C MET A 111 -22.50 -4.45 10.18
N GLY A 112 -22.81 -5.57 9.51
CA GLY A 112 -24.18 -5.98 9.22
C GLY A 112 -24.89 -5.11 8.17
N LEU A 113 -24.13 -4.46 7.29
CA LEU A 113 -24.63 -3.65 6.18
C LEU A 113 -24.72 -4.46 4.88
N PRO A 114 -25.59 -4.08 3.91
CA PRO A 114 -25.64 -4.73 2.60
C PRO A 114 -24.31 -4.62 1.86
N ALA A 115 -23.79 -5.72 1.33
CA ALA A 115 -22.46 -5.80 0.70
C ALA A 115 -22.49 -6.49 -0.69
N ASP A 116 -23.65 -6.45 -1.34
CA ASP A 116 -23.78 -6.80 -2.76
C ASP A 116 -23.13 -5.75 -3.67
N ASP A 117 -22.86 -6.11 -4.93
CA ASP A 117 -22.13 -5.27 -5.88
C ASP A 117 -22.78 -3.90 -6.08
N ALA A 118 -24.11 -3.84 -6.11
CA ALA A 118 -24.83 -2.57 -6.24
C ALA A 118 -24.61 -1.66 -5.02
N SER A 119 -24.58 -2.23 -3.82
CA SER A 119 -24.30 -1.50 -2.58
C SER A 119 -22.84 -1.04 -2.50
N LEU A 120 -21.91 -1.83 -3.03
CA LEU A 120 -20.48 -1.48 -3.08
C LEU A 120 -20.19 -0.39 -4.11
N ALA A 121 -20.85 -0.44 -5.27
CA ALA A 121 -20.69 0.51 -6.37
C ALA A 121 -21.22 1.91 -6.05
N ALA A 122 -22.24 2.01 -5.20
CA ALA A 122 -22.99 3.25 -5.00
C ALA A 122 -22.21 4.38 -4.30
N ALA A 123 -21.39 4.05 -3.30
CA ALA A 123 -20.58 5.02 -2.56
C ALA A 123 -19.52 4.31 -1.71
N LEU A 124 -18.35 4.93 -1.56
CA LEU A 124 -17.29 4.40 -0.69
C LEU A 124 -17.54 4.81 0.77
N ASP A 125 -17.95 3.84 1.59
CA ASP A 125 -18.09 4.02 3.04
C ASP A 125 -16.73 3.78 3.72
N MET A 126 -16.05 4.86 4.08
CA MET A 126 -14.71 4.79 4.65
C MET A 126 -14.66 4.12 6.04
N ASP A 127 -15.73 4.17 6.82
CA ASP A 127 -15.76 3.47 8.12
C ASP A 127 -15.82 1.96 7.91
N ALA A 128 -16.59 1.51 6.92
CA ALA A 128 -16.57 0.12 6.49
C ALA A 128 -15.20 -0.26 5.88
N VAL A 129 -14.59 0.57 5.03
CA VAL A 129 -13.24 0.28 4.50
C VAL A 129 -12.21 0.13 5.63
N ILE A 130 -12.22 1.01 6.64
CA ILE A 130 -11.35 0.90 7.82
C ILE A 130 -11.64 -0.38 8.59
N ARG A 131 -12.92 -0.72 8.81
CA ARG A 131 -13.31 -1.96 9.50
C ARG A 131 -12.81 -3.19 8.76
N GLY A 132 -13.00 -3.27 7.44
CA GLY A 132 -12.55 -4.42 6.66
C GLY A 132 -11.03 -4.54 6.61
N PHE A 133 -10.31 -3.42 6.56
CA PHE A 133 -8.85 -3.40 6.70
C PHE A 133 -8.39 -4.02 8.03
N GLN A 134 -9.03 -3.67 9.15
CA GLN A 134 -8.73 -4.25 10.47
C GLN A 134 -8.99 -5.77 10.51
N GLU A 135 -10.08 -6.23 9.89
CA GLU A 135 -10.42 -7.66 9.84
C GLU A 135 -9.39 -8.49 9.07
N VAL A 136 -8.88 -7.98 7.95
CA VAL A 136 -8.02 -8.77 7.05
C VAL A 136 -6.52 -8.51 7.24
N SER A 137 -6.12 -7.47 7.98
CA SER A 137 -4.72 -7.08 8.11
C SER A 137 -3.83 -8.21 8.63
N THR A 138 -4.27 -8.91 9.68
CA THR A 138 -3.50 -9.98 10.34
C THR A 138 -3.73 -11.37 9.72
N MET A 139 -4.65 -11.48 8.75
CA MET A 139 -4.88 -12.73 8.02
C MET A 139 -3.65 -13.13 7.20
N LYS A 140 -3.65 -14.34 6.68
CA LYS A 140 -2.57 -14.83 5.81
C LYS A 140 -2.63 -14.14 4.45
N TYR A 141 -1.48 -13.76 3.90
CA TYR A 141 -1.38 -13.14 2.58
C TYR A 141 -2.16 -13.89 1.50
N GLN A 142 -2.00 -15.22 1.44
CA GLN A 142 -2.64 -16.05 0.41
C GLN A 142 -4.17 -16.09 0.55
N ASP A 143 -4.69 -16.03 1.78
CA ASP A 143 -6.14 -16.04 2.02
C ASP A 143 -6.75 -14.72 1.54
N VAL A 144 -6.11 -13.59 1.90
CA VAL A 144 -6.57 -12.25 1.48
C VAL A 144 -6.38 -12.03 -0.02
N LEU A 145 -5.31 -12.55 -0.62
CA LEU A 145 -5.13 -12.54 -2.08
C LEU A 145 -6.24 -13.34 -2.79
N GLY A 146 -6.64 -14.49 -2.22
CA GLY A 146 -7.77 -15.26 -2.72
C GLY A 146 -9.09 -14.50 -2.64
N MET A 147 -9.34 -13.80 -1.53
CA MET A 147 -10.51 -12.93 -1.39
C MET A 147 -10.48 -11.78 -2.40
N LEU A 148 -9.33 -11.11 -2.56
CA LEU A 148 -9.16 -9.99 -3.49
C LEU A 148 -9.49 -10.38 -4.92
N LYS A 149 -9.03 -11.55 -5.38
CA LYS A 149 -9.30 -12.09 -6.71
C LYS A 149 -10.77 -12.44 -6.99
N SER A 150 -11.60 -12.45 -5.95
CA SER A 150 -13.04 -12.73 -6.06
C SER A 150 -13.89 -11.45 -5.98
N MET A 151 -13.26 -10.29 -5.84
CA MET A 151 -13.96 -9.01 -5.80
C MET A 151 -14.27 -8.53 -7.22
N PRO A 152 -15.46 -7.94 -7.43
CA PRO A 152 -15.76 -7.32 -8.72
C PRO A 152 -14.77 -6.19 -9.00
N ASP A 153 -14.39 -6.03 -10.27
CA ASP A 153 -13.46 -5.01 -10.74
C ASP A 153 -14.07 -3.97 -11.70
N GLY A 154 -15.37 -4.06 -11.96
CA GLY A 154 -16.12 -3.16 -12.86
C GLY A 154 -16.15 -3.63 -14.31
N THR A 155 -15.52 -4.76 -14.63
CA THR A 155 -15.42 -5.31 -15.99
C THR A 155 -15.75 -6.81 -16.01
N PRO A 156 -17.02 -7.18 -15.78
CA PRO A 156 -17.41 -8.59 -15.74
C PRO A 156 -17.02 -9.29 -17.05
N ASP A 157 -16.41 -10.47 -16.92
CA ASP A 157 -15.93 -11.32 -18.00
C ASP A 157 -14.70 -10.80 -18.80
N GLU A 158 -14.12 -9.66 -18.44
CA GLU A 158 -12.89 -9.10 -19.03
C GLU A 158 -11.78 -9.15 -17.97
N ASN A 159 -10.89 -10.15 -18.08
CA ASN A 159 -9.89 -10.49 -17.07
C ASN A 159 -8.45 -10.33 -17.59
N ASP A 160 -8.28 -9.64 -18.71
CA ASP A 160 -6.99 -9.48 -19.35
C ASP A 160 -6.20 -8.33 -18.68
N PRO A 161 -4.96 -8.56 -18.24
CA PRO A 161 -4.16 -7.50 -17.65
C PRO A 161 -3.85 -6.37 -18.64
N VAL A 162 -4.10 -5.11 -18.24
CA VAL A 162 -3.84 -3.92 -19.07
C VAL A 162 -2.36 -3.70 -19.44
N VAL A 163 -1.45 -4.31 -18.68
CA VAL A 163 -0.01 -4.32 -18.90
C VAL A 163 0.47 -5.77 -19.04
N PRO A 164 1.35 -6.08 -20.02
CA PRO A 164 1.90 -7.42 -20.15
C PRO A 164 2.52 -7.90 -18.84
N GLN A 165 2.01 -9.02 -18.32
CA GLN A 165 2.54 -9.61 -17.10
C GLN A 165 3.93 -10.19 -17.39
N PRO A 166 4.94 -9.93 -16.55
CA PRO A 166 6.25 -10.52 -16.73
C PRO A 166 6.18 -12.04 -16.58
N PRO A 167 6.95 -12.81 -17.36
CA PRO A 167 7.17 -14.21 -17.02
C PRO A 167 7.80 -14.28 -15.63
N VAL A 168 7.61 -15.39 -14.92
CA VAL A 168 8.26 -15.60 -13.62
C VAL A 168 9.78 -15.36 -13.74
N GLY A 169 10.29 -14.45 -12.91
CA GLY A 169 11.68 -13.99 -12.98
C GLY A 169 11.92 -12.78 -13.91
N GLY A 170 10.89 -12.22 -14.52
CA GLY A 170 11.00 -11.06 -15.40
C GLY A 170 11.51 -11.37 -16.81
N PHE A 171 11.47 -10.35 -17.67
CA PHE A 171 11.62 -10.52 -19.12
C PHE A 171 13.05 -10.85 -19.62
N THR A 172 14.09 -10.57 -18.84
CA THR A 172 15.48 -10.61 -19.34
C THR A 172 16.26 -11.87 -18.94
N SER A 173 15.68 -12.82 -18.20
CA SER A 173 16.26 -14.13 -17.81
C SER A 173 17.61 -14.13 -17.06
N GLU A 174 18.31 -12.99 -16.97
CA GLU A 174 19.64 -12.86 -16.36
C GLU A 174 19.58 -12.52 -14.85
N PHE A 175 18.45 -12.02 -14.36
CA PHE A 175 18.20 -11.65 -12.94
C PHE A 175 16.93 -12.29 -12.36
N ALA A 176 16.43 -13.30 -13.06
CA ALA A 176 15.20 -14.00 -12.76
C ALA A 176 15.31 -14.83 -11.48
N GLY A 177 14.53 -14.45 -10.46
CA GLY A 177 14.27 -15.30 -9.30
C GLY A 177 13.78 -16.69 -9.74
N GLN A 178 13.94 -17.67 -8.87
CA GLN A 178 13.58 -19.05 -9.17
C GLN A 178 12.10 -19.16 -9.61
N PRO A 179 11.75 -20.14 -10.46
CA PRO A 179 10.37 -20.42 -10.81
C PRO A 179 9.48 -20.51 -9.56
N VAL A 180 8.30 -19.87 -9.61
CA VAL A 180 7.31 -19.95 -8.55
C VAL A 180 6.93 -21.42 -8.37
N PRO A 181 6.91 -21.97 -7.14
CA PRO A 181 6.63 -23.38 -6.92
C PRO A 181 5.29 -23.83 -7.53
N ASP A 182 5.26 -25.06 -8.03
CA ASP A 182 4.04 -25.70 -8.53
C ASP A 182 2.94 -25.66 -7.45
N GLY A 183 1.78 -25.06 -7.77
CA GLY A 183 0.65 -24.91 -6.86
C GLY A 183 0.59 -23.59 -6.08
N HIS A 184 1.55 -22.68 -6.26
CA HIS A 184 1.38 -21.30 -5.80
C HIS A 184 0.19 -20.66 -6.53
N PRO A 185 -0.66 -19.85 -5.87
CA PRO A 185 -1.68 -19.08 -6.56
C PRO A 185 -0.98 -18.21 -7.60
N SER A 186 -1.08 -18.59 -8.87
CA SER A 186 -0.52 -17.80 -9.96
C SER A 186 -1.21 -16.44 -9.94
N LEU A 187 -0.44 -15.35 -9.89
CA LEU A 187 -0.98 -13.98 -10.06
C LEU A 187 -1.52 -13.77 -11.49
N ILE A 188 -1.19 -14.67 -12.41
CA ILE A 188 -1.45 -14.55 -13.85
C ILE A 188 -2.94 -14.76 -14.20
N ALA A 189 -3.79 -15.10 -13.22
CA ALA A 189 -5.23 -15.25 -13.43
C ALA A 189 -6.04 -14.69 -12.24
N GLY A 190 -6.97 -13.78 -12.55
CA GLY A 190 -8.00 -13.24 -11.64
C GLY A 190 -8.21 -11.72 -11.79
N GLU A 191 -9.31 -11.23 -11.22
CA GLU A 191 -9.80 -9.84 -11.25
C GLU A 191 -9.01 -8.89 -10.32
N ALA A 192 -7.86 -9.33 -9.78
CA ALA A 192 -7.07 -8.54 -8.84
C ALA A 192 -6.06 -7.65 -9.59
N HIS A 193 -6.22 -6.34 -9.42
CA HIS A 193 -5.37 -5.34 -10.06
C HIS A 193 -4.34 -4.74 -9.07
N PRO A 194 -3.14 -4.33 -9.54
CA PRO A 194 -2.28 -3.43 -8.77
C PRO A 194 -3.01 -2.11 -8.46
N VAL A 195 -2.41 -1.24 -7.64
CA VAL A 195 -2.95 0.11 -7.39
C VAL A 195 -3.26 0.80 -8.73
N SER A 196 -4.51 1.22 -8.90
CA SER A 196 -5.06 1.73 -10.15
C SER A 196 -5.72 3.11 -9.94
N CYS A 197 -6.50 3.56 -10.93
CA CYS A 197 -7.10 4.90 -10.94
C CYS A 197 -7.95 5.18 -9.69
N ILE A 198 -8.75 4.20 -9.28
CA ILE A 198 -9.74 4.31 -8.19
C ILE A 198 -9.11 4.57 -6.80
N ASP A 199 -7.84 4.22 -6.64
CA ASP A 199 -7.09 4.33 -5.38
C ASP A 199 -6.63 5.75 -5.06
N CYS A 200 -6.64 6.62 -6.07
CA CYS A 200 -6.24 8.02 -5.94
C CYS A 200 -7.33 8.98 -6.45
N HIS A 201 -8.32 8.50 -7.20
CA HIS A 201 -9.35 9.34 -7.82
C HIS A 201 -10.76 8.89 -7.45
N ASN A 202 -11.61 9.87 -7.16
CA ASN A 202 -13.06 9.67 -7.07
C ASN A 202 -13.62 9.38 -8.48
N PRO A 203 -14.40 8.30 -8.68
CA PRO A 203 -14.86 7.87 -10.01
C PRO A 203 -15.83 8.87 -10.68
N GLU A 204 -16.60 9.61 -9.90
CA GLU A 204 -17.58 10.57 -10.44
C GLU A 204 -16.93 11.90 -10.87
N THR A 205 -15.91 12.35 -10.14
CA THR A 205 -15.39 13.72 -10.25
C THR A 205 -13.93 13.80 -10.69
N MET A 206 -13.19 12.69 -10.65
CA MET A 206 -11.73 12.61 -10.79
C MET A 206 -10.93 13.44 -9.77
N ALA A 207 -11.59 13.99 -8.75
CA ALA A 207 -10.90 14.65 -7.65
C ALA A 207 -9.97 13.65 -6.96
N LEU A 208 -8.80 14.14 -6.51
CA LEU A 208 -7.90 13.32 -5.70
C LEU A 208 -8.60 12.91 -4.41
N ARG A 209 -8.37 11.68 -3.99
CA ARG A 209 -8.83 11.14 -2.71
C ARG A 209 -7.79 10.20 -2.12
N VAL A 210 -7.86 10.02 -0.81
CA VAL A 210 -7.18 8.97 -0.07
C VAL A 210 -8.19 7.87 0.22
N THR A 211 -7.85 6.63 -0.12
CA THR A 211 -8.67 5.45 0.16
C THR A 211 -8.02 4.47 1.12
N ARG A 212 -6.71 4.60 1.40
CA ARG A 212 -5.97 3.66 2.26
C ARG A 212 -6.18 3.93 3.75
N PRO A 213 -6.77 2.98 4.51
CA PRO A 213 -6.97 3.13 5.96
C PRO A 213 -5.71 3.42 6.77
N GLY A 214 -4.56 2.83 6.41
CA GLY A 214 -3.29 3.07 7.11
C GLY A 214 -2.96 4.56 7.12
N PHE A 215 -3.07 5.23 5.97
CA PHE A 215 -2.84 6.67 5.88
C PHE A 215 -3.88 7.48 6.62
N ILE A 216 -5.17 7.16 6.46
CA ILE A 216 -6.25 7.92 7.10
C ILE A 216 -6.10 7.89 8.63
N LEU A 217 -5.79 6.73 9.20
CA LEU A 217 -5.56 6.58 10.62
C LEU A 217 -4.24 7.23 11.05
N GLY A 218 -3.17 7.05 10.28
CA GLY A 218 -1.86 7.64 10.55
C GLY A 218 -1.88 9.16 10.53
N VAL A 219 -2.43 9.77 9.48
CA VAL A 219 -2.49 11.24 9.34
C VAL A 219 -3.43 11.86 10.38
N ALA A 220 -4.49 11.15 10.76
CA ALA A 220 -5.33 11.56 11.87
C ALA A 220 -4.59 11.54 13.21
N ALA A 221 -3.84 10.46 13.50
CA ALA A 221 -3.00 10.38 14.68
C ALA A 221 -1.92 11.49 14.68
N PHE A 222 -1.33 11.78 13.53
CA PHE A 222 -0.39 12.88 13.39
C PHE A 222 -1.04 14.25 13.63
N ALA A 223 -2.26 14.46 13.14
CA ALA A 223 -3.01 15.70 13.33
C ALA A 223 -3.29 15.98 14.82
N GLU A 224 -3.41 14.94 15.64
CA GLU A 224 -3.55 15.06 17.11
C GLU A 224 -2.24 15.42 17.83
N SER A 225 -1.07 15.18 17.22
CA SER A 225 0.22 15.54 17.83
C SER A 225 0.38 17.07 17.98
N ASP A 226 1.32 17.49 18.82
CA ASP A 226 1.69 18.90 18.97
C ASP A 226 2.84 19.33 18.03
N GLU A 227 3.30 18.44 17.14
CA GLU A 227 4.44 18.73 16.26
C GLU A 227 4.10 19.85 15.25
N PRO A 228 5.01 20.81 15.01
CA PRO A 228 4.82 21.84 14.01
C PRO A 228 4.70 21.26 12.60
N VAL A 229 3.70 21.69 11.84
CA VAL A 229 3.39 21.19 10.49
C VAL A 229 3.26 22.33 9.47
N PRO A 230 4.32 23.14 9.26
CA PRO A 230 4.24 24.32 8.40
C PRO A 230 3.92 23.99 6.93
N HIS A 231 4.20 22.76 6.50
CA HIS A 231 3.90 22.27 5.15
C HIS A 231 2.49 21.63 5.04
N LEU A 232 1.77 21.43 6.16
CA LEU A 232 0.40 20.90 6.19
C LEU A 232 -0.57 21.89 6.84
N PRO A 233 -0.93 23.00 6.16
CA PRO A 233 -1.83 24.00 6.71
C PRO A 233 -3.24 23.47 7.05
N SER A 234 -3.68 22.36 6.46
CA SER A 234 -4.97 21.73 6.83
C SER A 234 -4.99 21.20 8.26
N VAL A 235 -3.91 20.57 8.69
CA VAL A 235 -3.75 20.08 10.06
C VAL A 235 -3.76 21.25 11.04
N GLU A 236 -3.07 22.36 10.75
CA GLU A 236 -3.15 23.56 11.60
C GLU A 236 -4.55 24.15 11.67
N ARG A 237 -5.29 24.17 10.54
CA ARG A 237 -6.68 24.65 10.51
C ARG A 237 -7.57 23.76 11.37
N TRP A 238 -7.47 22.45 11.22
CA TRP A 238 -8.22 21.47 12.01
C TRP A 238 -7.88 21.61 13.50
N ARG A 239 -6.59 21.74 13.86
CA ARG A 239 -6.14 21.96 15.24
C ARG A 239 -6.70 23.22 15.91
N ARG A 240 -7.05 24.26 15.13
CA ARG A 240 -7.66 25.50 15.62
C ARG A 240 -9.19 25.43 15.75
N GLY A 241 -9.81 24.39 15.19
CA GLY A 241 -11.24 24.12 15.30
C GLY A 241 -11.64 23.48 16.63
N ASP A 242 -12.87 22.96 16.70
CA ASP A 242 -13.40 22.23 17.87
C ASP A 242 -12.80 20.82 18.03
N ARG A 243 -12.34 20.21 16.92
CA ARG A 243 -11.81 18.83 16.86
C ARG A 243 -12.86 17.78 17.26
N ASP A 244 -14.14 18.06 16.97
CA ASP A 244 -15.24 17.13 17.27
C ASP A 244 -15.24 15.89 16.37
N GLU A 245 -14.72 16.03 15.14
CA GLU A 245 -14.47 14.93 14.20
C GLU A 245 -12.96 14.68 14.05
N ARG A 246 -12.60 13.41 13.91
CA ARG A 246 -11.24 12.98 13.51
C ARG A 246 -10.85 13.69 12.21
N TYR A 247 -9.62 14.19 12.14
CA TYR A 247 -9.07 14.73 10.90
C TYR A 247 -9.25 13.74 9.73
N ASP A 248 -9.84 14.21 8.65
CA ASP A 248 -10.13 13.42 7.45
C ASP A 248 -9.45 14.07 6.24
N PRO A 249 -8.42 13.44 5.64
CA PRO A 249 -7.72 14.03 4.51
C PRO A 249 -8.63 14.31 3.31
N ASN A 250 -9.74 13.59 3.15
CA ASN A 250 -10.67 13.82 2.05
C ASN A 250 -11.59 15.03 2.27
N LYS A 251 -11.74 15.50 3.51
CA LYS A 251 -12.56 16.68 3.87
C LYS A 251 -11.69 17.91 4.15
N ASP A 252 -10.59 17.72 4.86
CA ASP A 252 -9.83 18.81 5.49
C ASP A 252 -8.61 19.25 4.67
N ALA A 253 -8.00 18.31 3.94
CA ALA A 253 -6.77 18.57 3.20
C ALA A 253 -7.01 19.54 2.04
N THR A 254 -6.02 20.38 1.78
CA THR A 254 -6.00 21.19 0.56
C THR A 254 -5.66 20.34 -0.65
N ARG A 255 -6.02 20.81 -1.84
CA ARG A 255 -5.58 20.19 -3.10
C ARG A 255 -4.05 20.05 -3.20
N GLN A 256 -3.28 20.96 -2.58
CA GLN A 256 -1.83 20.89 -2.58
C GLN A 256 -1.34 19.72 -1.72
N GLU A 257 -1.85 19.57 -0.51
CA GLU A 257 -1.52 18.44 0.37
C GLU A 257 -1.93 17.11 -0.26
N MET A 258 -3.10 17.07 -0.93
CA MET A 258 -3.57 15.87 -1.63
C MET A 258 -2.62 15.38 -2.71
N ARG A 259 -1.77 16.24 -3.30
CA ARG A 259 -0.78 15.83 -4.31
C ARG A 259 0.37 15.01 -3.72
N SER A 260 0.66 15.16 -2.43
CA SER A 260 1.61 14.33 -1.69
C SER A 260 0.91 13.20 -0.91
N TYR A 261 -0.30 13.44 -0.39
CA TYR A 261 -1.04 12.43 0.40
C TYR A 261 -1.38 11.19 -0.41
N VAL A 262 -1.71 11.32 -1.70
CA VAL A 262 -1.96 10.14 -2.56
C VAL A 262 -0.74 9.23 -2.69
N CYS A 263 0.48 9.77 -2.58
CA CYS A 263 1.73 9.01 -2.53
C CYS A 263 1.98 8.44 -1.12
N GLY A 264 1.73 9.27 -0.09
CA GLY A 264 1.83 8.91 1.32
C GLY A 264 0.88 7.76 1.72
N GLN A 265 -0.10 7.41 0.90
CA GLN A 265 -0.90 6.20 1.09
C GLN A 265 -0.06 4.92 1.24
N CYS A 266 1.12 4.89 0.60
CA CYS A 266 1.98 3.71 0.54
C CYS A 266 3.45 4.00 0.86
N HIS A 267 3.96 5.17 0.47
CA HIS A 267 5.38 5.54 0.56
C HIS A 267 5.76 6.09 1.93
N VAL A 268 5.68 5.22 2.94
CA VAL A 268 5.78 5.56 4.36
C VAL A 268 6.45 4.45 5.16
N GLU A 269 6.87 4.76 6.38
CA GLU A 269 7.18 3.77 7.40
C GLU A 269 5.89 3.09 7.91
N TYR A 270 5.94 1.77 8.11
CA TYR A 270 4.80 1.03 8.64
C TYR A 270 5.20 -0.24 9.38
N TYR A 271 4.32 -0.70 10.27
CA TYR A 271 4.31 -2.11 10.68
C TYR A 271 3.47 -2.96 9.72
N CYS A 272 3.97 -4.12 9.29
CA CYS A 272 3.23 -5.05 8.44
C CYS A 272 3.60 -6.51 8.71
N ALA A 273 2.94 -7.12 9.70
CA ALA A 273 2.99 -8.55 9.95
C ALA A 273 1.67 -9.02 10.61
N THR A 274 1.64 -10.26 11.12
CA THR A 274 0.42 -10.89 11.62
C THR A 274 0.14 -10.62 13.10
N GLY A 275 1.03 -9.90 13.79
CA GLY A 275 0.93 -9.65 15.23
C GLY A 275 -0.06 -8.55 15.61
N ASP A 276 -0.32 -7.60 14.69
CA ASP A 276 -1.27 -6.51 14.86
C ASP A 276 -1.75 -5.97 13.50
N THR A 277 -2.70 -5.06 13.51
CA THR A 277 -3.12 -4.31 12.32
C THR A 277 -1.97 -3.44 11.81
N LEU A 278 -1.84 -3.31 10.48
CA LEU A 278 -0.87 -2.40 9.88
C LEU A 278 -1.11 -0.97 10.37
N GLU A 279 -0.02 -0.30 10.73
CA GLU A 279 -0.03 1.01 11.39
C GLU A 279 1.09 1.87 10.87
N PHE A 280 0.82 3.18 10.71
CA PHE A 280 1.83 4.20 10.45
C PHE A 280 2.15 4.93 11.77
N PRO A 281 3.41 4.96 12.22
CA PRO A 281 3.78 5.35 13.60
C PRO A 281 3.81 6.87 13.82
N TRP A 282 2.79 7.60 13.36
CA TRP A 282 2.85 9.07 13.26
C TRP A 282 2.25 9.83 14.45
N GLY A 283 1.69 9.11 15.44
CA GLY A 283 1.06 9.75 16.61
C GLY A 283 2.01 10.62 17.44
N GLN A 284 3.32 10.38 17.37
CA GLN A 284 4.35 11.18 18.04
C GLN A 284 5.07 12.16 17.10
N GLY A 285 4.72 12.18 15.81
CA GLY A 285 5.34 12.99 14.77
C GLY A 285 5.92 12.16 13.62
N LEU A 286 6.59 12.83 12.68
CA LEU A 286 7.14 12.21 11.45
C LEU A 286 8.67 12.04 11.46
N LYS A 287 9.36 12.41 12.55
CA LYS A 287 10.81 12.21 12.66
C LYS A 287 11.12 10.74 13.00
N MET A 288 12.30 10.27 12.59
CA MET A 288 12.70 8.88 12.84
C MET A 288 12.83 8.58 14.35
N GLU A 289 13.27 9.54 15.15
CA GLU A 289 13.35 9.39 16.61
C GLU A 289 11.95 9.28 17.25
N GLN A 290 10.93 9.86 16.62
CA GLN A 290 9.53 9.76 17.07
C GLN A 290 8.91 8.43 16.65
N ALA A 291 9.24 7.93 15.47
CA ALA A 291 8.86 6.58 15.05
C ALA A 291 9.51 5.51 15.97
N GLU A 292 10.79 5.67 16.30
CA GLU A 292 11.48 4.81 17.26
C GLU A 292 10.83 4.86 18.64
N ALA A 293 10.51 6.05 19.16
CA ALA A 293 9.82 6.21 20.44
C ALA A 293 8.42 5.58 20.42
N HIS A 294 7.65 5.78 19.34
CA HIS A 294 6.36 5.12 19.16
C HIS A 294 6.48 3.59 19.22
N TRP A 295 7.41 3.00 18.49
CA TRP A 295 7.60 1.55 18.48
C TRP A 295 8.09 1.00 19.81
N ASN A 296 8.96 1.73 20.52
CA ASN A 296 9.42 1.34 21.86
C ASN A 296 8.30 1.38 22.91
N ASP A 297 7.33 2.29 22.76
CA ASP A 297 6.17 2.40 23.67
C ASP A 297 5.05 1.39 23.31
N LYS A 298 5.02 0.91 22.07
CA LYS A 298 3.99 0.00 21.58
C LYS A 298 4.12 -1.39 22.20
N GLN A 299 2.97 -1.98 22.53
CA GLN A 299 2.83 -3.40 22.84
C GLN A 299 1.95 -4.06 21.80
N PHE A 300 2.23 -5.32 21.49
CA PHE A 300 1.30 -6.16 20.74
C PHE A 300 0.00 -6.39 21.54
N PRO A 301 -1.10 -6.78 20.88
CA PRO A 301 -2.37 -7.07 21.55
C PRO A 301 -2.29 -8.15 22.66
N ASP A 302 -1.26 -9.00 22.64
CA ASP A 302 -0.99 -10.00 23.68
C ASP A 302 -0.22 -9.47 24.89
N GLY A 303 0.14 -8.18 24.89
CA GLY A 303 0.87 -7.48 25.95
C GLY A 303 2.40 -7.59 25.87
N THR A 304 2.94 -8.20 24.82
CA THR A 304 4.40 -8.26 24.61
C THR A 304 4.93 -6.96 24.00
N GLU A 305 6.18 -6.62 24.30
CA GLU A 305 6.87 -5.47 23.72
C GLU A 305 7.00 -5.63 22.19
N PHE A 306 6.87 -4.52 21.47
CA PHE A 306 6.94 -4.52 20.03
C PHE A 306 8.38 -4.70 19.52
N TYR A 307 8.55 -5.59 18.54
CA TYR A 307 9.71 -5.66 17.66
C TYR A 307 9.30 -6.39 16.37
N ASP A 308 9.92 -6.08 15.24
CA ASP A 308 9.63 -6.77 13.98
C ASP A 308 10.19 -8.20 13.97
N TYR A 309 11.43 -8.35 14.46
CA TYR A 309 12.09 -9.65 14.57
C TYR A 309 13.23 -9.63 15.60
N LYS A 310 13.62 -10.84 16.02
CA LYS A 310 14.88 -11.05 16.72
C LYS A 310 15.98 -11.38 15.72
N HIS A 311 17.06 -10.61 15.75
CA HIS A 311 18.20 -10.78 14.87
C HIS A 311 18.84 -12.17 15.03
N GLY A 312 18.97 -12.91 13.94
CA GLY A 312 19.32 -14.34 13.95
C GLY A 312 20.72 -14.68 14.48
N GLU A 313 21.65 -13.72 14.50
CA GLU A 313 23.00 -13.95 15.07
C GLU A 313 23.15 -13.43 16.51
N THR A 314 22.46 -12.35 16.87
CA THR A 314 22.71 -11.62 18.12
C THR A 314 21.57 -11.74 19.13
N GLY A 315 20.38 -12.15 18.68
CA GLY A 315 19.17 -12.16 19.48
C GLY A 315 18.60 -10.78 19.80
N ALA A 316 19.18 -9.70 19.26
CA ALA A 316 18.69 -8.34 19.45
C ALA A 316 17.28 -8.19 18.87
N GLU A 317 16.41 -7.49 19.58
CA GLU A 317 15.09 -7.09 19.09
C GLU A 317 15.28 -5.90 18.14
N VAL A 318 14.76 -6.01 16.92
CA VAL A 318 15.03 -5.07 15.83
C VAL A 318 13.73 -4.47 15.32
N LEU A 319 13.75 -3.15 15.13
CA LEU A 319 12.77 -2.39 14.36
C LEU A 319 13.24 -2.31 12.90
N LYS A 320 12.37 -2.64 11.96
CA LYS A 320 12.67 -2.63 10.54
C LYS A 320 11.96 -1.47 9.87
N VAL A 321 12.74 -0.50 9.38
CA VAL A 321 12.20 0.65 8.63
C VAL A 321 11.93 0.30 7.16
N GLN A 322 10.76 0.65 6.63
CA GLN A 322 10.35 0.55 5.21
C GLN A 322 10.17 1.95 4.63
N HIS A 323 10.80 2.17 3.47
CA HIS A 323 10.59 3.28 2.52
C HIS A 323 9.85 4.54 3.08
N PRO A 324 10.46 5.28 4.03
CA PRO A 324 9.80 6.38 4.75
C PRO A 324 9.86 7.68 3.93
N GLU A 325 9.45 7.63 2.66
CA GLU A 325 9.63 8.77 1.77
C GLU A 325 8.78 9.97 2.16
N PHE A 326 7.53 9.77 2.59
CA PHE A 326 6.67 10.87 3.04
C PHE A 326 7.25 11.56 4.28
N GLU A 327 7.69 10.77 5.27
CA GLU A 327 8.30 11.25 6.50
C GLU A 327 9.58 12.03 6.23
N LEU A 328 10.46 11.51 5.37
CA LEU A 328 11.72 12.16 5.02
C LEU A 328 11.50 13.40 4.15
N TRP A 329 10.60 13.34 3.17
CA TRP A 329 10.25 14.47 2.31
C TRP A 329 9.66 15.63 3.13
N SER A 330 8.78 15.33 4.09
CA SER A 330 8.06 16.33 4.92
C SER A 330 8.98 17.27 5.70
N GLN A 331 10.22 16.83 5.94
CA GLN A 331 11.26 17.56 6.67
C GLN A 331 12.24 18.30 5.73
N GLY A 332 12.12 18.08 4.42
CA GLY A 332 13.00 18.62 3.40
C GLY A 332 12.69 20.06 3.00
N VAL A 333 13.67 20.69 2.34
CA VAL A 333 13.54 22.06 1.82
C VAL A 333 12.45 22.20 0.76
N HIS A 334 12.15 21.11 0.03
CA HIS A 334 11.11 21.07 -0.99
C HIS A 334 9.71 21.17 -0.35
N ALA A 335 9.41 20.32 0.63
CA ALA A 335 8.15 20.39 1.39
C ALA A 335 8.00 21.74 2.09
N ALA A 336 9.06 22.25 2.72
CA ALA A 336 9.06 23.58 3.35
C ALA A 336 8.79 24.73 2.36
N ALA A 337 9.12 24.55 1.08
CA ALA A 337 8.85 25.49 0.00
C ALA A 337 7.50 25.24 -0.70
N GLY A 338 6.70 24.27 -0.23
CA GLY A 338 5.41 23.90 -0.82
C GLY A 338 5.50 23.06 -2.09
N VAL A 339 6.65 22.44 -2.37
CA VAL A 339 6.85 21.50 -3.48
C VAL A 339 6.44 20.11 -3.03
N ASP A 340 5.54 19.49 -3.79
CA ASP A 340 4.85 18.23 -3.50
C ASP A 340 5.47 16.98 -4.12
#